data_AF-A2E496-F1
#
_entry.id   AF-A2E496-F1
#
_cell.length_a   1.000
_cell.length_b   1.000
_cell.length_c   1.000
_cell.angle_alpha   90.00
_cell.angle_beta   90.00
_cell.angle_gamma   90.00
#
_symmetry.space_group_name_H-M   'P 1'
#
loop_
_entity.id
_entity.type
_entity.pdbx_description
1 polymer ?
#
loop_
_entity_poly.entity_id
_entity_poly.type
_entity_poly.pdbx_seq_one_letter_code
_entity_poly.pdbx_strand_id
1 'polypeptide(L)'
;MIQNSKFQTTSTELDVTKTSFINCYSKGKGGSISIISPCTFSCVETRFINSSSSESGGAIYGLIKKMILSNICFLNCNTTDNGQANYISCIDESVQVNISHTTIALCSEYKRGMNQNGNHFQNGVISFNEANISKSITTRGAAAISTQKSSVSLISYSNIQDCVSISILDFFFTPHPVTIDHTNFIANSNTAQSNLLVFSSNTVLSSCYFERNKGYLTGPSAGPTISIFMKDCYYDLIKFLISSGVQTENCQLIGEHAKPNTIGKQGDACIDEKSLKLSSSTNYLPYLLYLAGIASIIYVLVFKFHSIVLLLSKLPGRTRSHTRTRPITHYHV
;
A
#
# COMPACT_ATOMS: atom_id res chain seq x y z
N MET A 1 -18.55 8.39 -16.87
CA MET A 1 -18.00 8.60 -15.52
C MET A 1 -19.05 8.15 -14.52
N ILE A 2 -18.67 7.34 -13.52
CA ILE A 2 -19.53 6.83 -12.46
C ILE A 2 -18.97 7.37 -11.14
N GLN A 3 -19.81 8.02 -10.33
CA GLN A 3 -19.42 8.63 -9.06
C GLN A 3 -20.30 8.16 -7.93
N ASN A 4 -19.72 7.91 -6.75
CA ASN A 4 -20.42 7.53 -5.52
C ASN A 4 -21.41 6.36 -5.69
N SER A 5 -21.15 5.49 -6.67
CA SER A 5 -22.05 4.43 -7.10
C SER A 5 -21.27 3.16 -7.41
N LYS A 6 -21.92 2.03 -7.17
CA LYS A 6 -21.37 0.69 -7.42
C LYS A 6 -22.12 0.04 -8.58
N PHE A 7 -21.39 -0.59 -9.49
CA PHE A 7 -21.95 -1.52 -10.47
C PHE A 7 -21.92 -2.94 -9.91
N GLN A 8 -23.08 -3.59 -9.85
CA GLN A 8 -23.20 -4.98 -9.43
C GLN A 8 -23.95 -5.76 -10.51
N THR A 9 -23.41 -6.89 -10.92
CA THR A 9 -24.01 -7.71 -11.99
C THR A 9 -24.04 -9.18 -11.64
N THR A 10 -25.05 -9.86 -12.19
CA THR A 10 -25.16 -11.32 -12.27
C THR A 10 -25.05 -11.82 -13.71
N SER A 11 -24.63 -10.96 -14.64
CA SER A 11 -24.43 -11.32 -16.04
C SER A 11 -23.32 -12.36 -16.18
N THR A 12 -23.41 -13.19 -17.23
CA THR A 12 -22.34 -14.11 -17.63
C THR A 12 -21.19 -13.41 -18.34
N GLU A 13 -21.43 -12.20 -18.85
CA GLU A 13 -20.45 -11.37 -19.55
C GLU A 13 -20.57 -9.91 -19.11
N LEU A 14 -19.43 -9.26 -18.93
CA LEU A 14 -19.33 -7.84 -18.59
C LEU A 14 -18.14 -7.22 -19.31
N ASP A 15 -18.42 -6.19 -20.10
CA ASP A 15 -17.41 -5.38 -20.75
C ASP A 15 -17.47 -3.94 -20.23
N VAL A 16 -16.35 -3.44 -19.73
CA VAL A 16 -16.20 -2.07 -19.22
C VAL A 16 -15.08 -1.40 -19.98
N THR A 17 -15.40 -0.43 -20.82
CA THR A 17 -14.42 0.26 -21.65
C THR A 17 -14.45 1.76 -21.40
N LYS A 18 -13.29 2.43 -21.38
CA LYS A 18 -13.17 3.90 -21.34
C LYS A 18 -13.97 4.55 -20.22
N THR A 19 -14.02 3.91 -19.05
CA THR A 19 -14.83 4.36 -17.91
C THR A 19 -13.97 4.92 -16.79
N SER A 20 -14.53 5.77 -15.94
CA SER A 20 -13.88 6.24 -14.72
C SER A 20 -14.85 6.12 -13.57
N PHE A 21 -14.44 5.37 -12.55
CA PHE A 21 -15.10 5.21 -11.26
C PHE A 21 -14.35 6.08 -10.25
N ILE A 22 -15.05 7.03 -9.63
CA ILE A 22 -14.44 8.02 -8.75
C ILE A 22 -15.22 8.07 -7.43
N ASN A 23 -14.50 7.96 -6.32
CA ASN A 23 -15.06 8.01 -4.95
C ASN A 23 -16.18 6.98 -4.73
N CYS A 24 -16.08 5.81 -5.34
CA CYS A 24 -17.09 4.77 -5.20
C CYS A 24 -16.88 4.02 -3.87
N TYR A 25 -17.93 3.85 -3.09
CA TYR A 25 -17.89 3.13 -1.81
C TYR A 25 -18.95 2.02 -1.75
N SER A 26 -18.58 0.89 -1.15
CA SER A 26 -19.46 -0.25 -0.90
C SER A 26 -19.33 -0.75 0.55
N LYS A 27 -20.46 -1.03 1.19
CA LYS A 27 -20.50 -1.75 2.48
C LYS A 27 -20.26 -3.27 2.35
N GLY A 28 -20.19 -3.79 1.12
CA GLY A 28 -19.82 -5.17 0.84
C GLY A 28 -18.59 -5.22 -0.06
N LYS A 29 -18.45 -6.29 -0.83
CA LYS A 29 -17.32 -6.47 -1.76
C LYS A 29 -17.41 -5.58 -3.00
N GLY A 30 -16.27 -5.15 -3.53
CA GLY A 30 -16.20 -4.36 -4.77
C GLY A 30 -16.69 -2.93 -4.58
N GLY A 31 -15.79 -1.97 -4.35
CA GLY A 31 -16.18 -0.57 -4.19
C GLY A 31 -16.79 0.05 -5.44
N SER A 32 -16.29 -0.34 -6.62
CA SER A 32 -16.78 0.12 -7.92
C SER A 32 -17.53 -0.96 -8.70
N ILE A 33 -16.94 -2.16 -8.80
CA ILE A 33 -17.51 -3.27 -9.55
C ILE A 33 -17.57 -4.49 -8.64
N SER A 34 -18.73 -5.14 -8.60
CA SER A 34 -18.93 -6.43 -7.91
C SER A 34 -19.63 -7.42 -8.83
N ILE A 35 -18.90 -8.49 -9.14
CA ILE A 35 -19.37 -9.60 -9.97
C ILE A 35 -19.61 -10.78 -9.02
N ILE A 36 -20.87 -11.07 -8.74
CA ILE A 36 -21.28 -12.07 -7.73
C ILE A 36 -21.69 -13.42 -8.34
N SER A 37 -21.63 -13.55 -9.66
CA SER A 37 -21.81 -14.79 -10.38
C SER A 37 -20.66 -14.99 -11.38
N PRO A 38 -20.26 -16.24 -11.67
CA PRO A 38 -19.21 -16.53 -12.64
C PRO A 38 -19.37 -15.80 -13.98
N CYS A 39 -18.47 -14.87 -14.28
CA CYS A 39 -18.53 -13.97 -15.44
C CYS A 39 -17.25 -14.01 -16.27
N THR A 40 -17.38 -13.85 -17.59
CA THR A 40 -16.27 -13.38 -18.45
C THR A 40 -16.21 -11.87 -18.35
N PHE A 41 -15.10 -11.33 -17.87
CA PHE A 41 -14.96 -9.90 -17.59
C PHE A 41 -13.84 -9.26 -18.39
N SER A 42 -14.17 -8.29 -19.23
CA SER A 42 -13.20 -7.44 -19.91
C SER A 42 -13.28 -6.02 -19.37
N CYS A 43 -12.14 -5.46 -18.98
CA CYS A 43 -12.05 -4.06 -18.58
C CYS A 43 -10.86 -3.43 -19.28
N VAL A 44 -11.13 -2.38 -20.06
CA VAL A 44 -10.15 -1.74 -20.92
C VAL A 44 -10.20 -0.22 -20.74
N GLU A 45 -9.04 0.42 -20.69
CA GLU A 45 -8.91 1.89 -20.66
C GLU A 45 -9.74 2.55 -19.53
N THR A 46 -9.78 1.90 -18.37
CA THR A 46 -10.67 2.27 -17.27
C THR A 46 -9.89 2.66 -16.03
N ARG A 47 -10.39 3.67 -15.30
CA ARG A 47 -9.78 4.20 -14.09
C ARG A 47 -10.68 3.98 -12.87
N PHE A 48 -10.07 3.58 -11.76
CA PHE A 48 -10.67 3.44 -10.44
C PHE A 48 -9.90 4.35 -9.48
N ILE A 49 -10.56 5.39 -9.01
CA ILE A 49 -9.93 6.46 -8.21
C ILE A 49 -10.69 6.58 -6.89
N ASN A 50 -9.98 6.46 -5.77
CA ASN A 50 -10.56 6.52 -4.43
C ASN A 50 -11.73 5.53 -4.24
N SER A 51 -11.64 4.36 -4.86
CA SER A 51 -12.66 3.32 -4.72
C SER A 51 -12.41 2.50 -3.47
N SER A 52 -13.46 2.25 -2.69
CA SER A 52 -13.32 1.52 -1.43
C SER A 52 -14.46 0.55 -1.10
N SER A 53 -14.12 -0.51 -0.39
CA SER A 53 -15.09 -1.47 0.17
C SER A 53 -14.80 -1.77 1.64
N SER A 54 -15.81 -2.20 2.40
CA SER A 54 -15.62 -2.69 3.78
C SER A 54 -15.41 -4.21 3.90
N GLU A 55 -15.29 -4.92 2.76
CA GLU A 55 -14.91 -6.33 2.72
C GLU A 55 -13.66 -6.51 1.83
N SER A 56 -13.78 -7.15 0.66
CA SER A 56 -12.69 -7.44 -0.27
C SER A 56 -12.88 -6.73 -1.62
N GLY A 57 -11.78 -6.44 -2.33
CA GLY A 57 -11.80 -5.84 -3.66
C GLY A 57 -12.13 -4.35 -3.65
N GLY A 58 -11.20 -3.51 -3.21
CA GLY A 58 -11.43 -2.08 -3.00
C GLY A 58 -12.05 -1.37 -4.21
N ALA A 59 -11.55 -1.64 -5.42
CA ALA A 59 -12.24 -1.24 -6.65
C ALA A 59 -13.09 -2.38 -7.24
N ILE A 60 -12.48 -3.56 -7.43
CA ILE A 60 -13.12 -4.68 -8.12
C ILE A 60 -13.15 -5.90 -7.20
N TYR A 61 -14.34 -6.48 -7.05
CA TYR A 61 -14.50 -7.86 -6.60
C TYR A 61 -15.13 -8.69 -7.72
N GLY A 62 -14.60 -9.88 -8.01
CA GLY A 62 -15.24 -10.73 -9.01
C GLY A 62 -15.06 -12.22 -8.85
N LEU A 63 -16.15 -12.95 -9.12
CA LEU A 63 -16.19 -14.37 -9.42
C LEU A 63 -16.05 -14.57 -10.94
N ILE A 64 -14.95 -15.15 -11.39
CA ILE A 64 -14.48 -15.03 -12.77
C ILE A 64 -14.35 -16.38 -13.48
N LYS A 65 -14.82 -16.44 -14.73
CA LYS A 65 -14.55 -17.52 -15.70
C LYS A 65 -13.40 -17.20 -16.64
N LYS A 66 -13.19 -15.92 -16.92
CA LYS A 66 -12.07 -15.36 -17.70
C LYS A 66 -11.99 -13.87 -17.43
N MET A 67 -10.80 -13.32 -17.29
CA MET A 67 -10.61 -11.89 -17.07
C MET A 67 -9.52 -11.30 -17.95
N ILE A 68 -9.81 -10.13 -18.50
CA ILE A 68 -8.85 -9.30 -19.23
C ILE A 68 -8.91 -7.90 -18.62
N LEU A 69 -7.79 -7.44 -18.09
CA LEU A 69 -7.56 -6.05 -17.71
C LEU A 69 -6.49 -5.46 -18.62
N SER A 70 -6.77 -4.35 -19.29
CA SER A 70 -5.80 -3.66 -20.13
C SER A 70 -5.92 -2.15 -20.01
N ASN A 71 -4.80 -1.44 -19.92
CA ASN A 71 -4.78 0.01 -19.78
C ASN A 71 -5.60 0.49 -18.57
N ILE A 72 -5.40 -0.17 -17.42
CA ILE A 72 -6.18 0.10 -16.20
C ILE A 72 -5.37 0.95 -15.22
N CYS A 73 -6.07 1.82 -14.51
CA CYS A 73 -5.51 2.62 -13.42
C CYS A 73 -6.29 2.35 -12.14
N PHE A 74 -5.61 1.85 -11.11
CA PHE A 74 -6.10 1.80 -9.74
C PHE A 74 -5.31 2.82 -8.92
N LEU A 75 -5.98 3.88 -8.48
CA LEU A 75 -5.37 4.96 -7.70
C LEU A 75 -6.10 5.09 -6.37
N ASN A 76 -5.35 4.98 -5.28
CA ASN A 76 -5.86 5.15 -3.92
C ASN A 76 -7.11 4.29 -3.63
N CYS A 77 -7.12 3.06 -4.14
CA CYS A 77 -8.18 2.11 -3.83
C CYS A 77 -7.87 1.36 -2.54
N ASN A 78 -8.87 1.12 -1.70
CA ASN A 78 -8.67 0.48 -0.41
C ASN A 78 -9.81 -0.45 0.00
N THR A 79 -9.50 -1.40 0.88
CA THR A 79 -10.49 -2.25 1.52
C THR A 79 -10.03 -2.66 2.91
N THR A 80 -10.91 -3.23 3.73
CA THR A 80 -10.52 -3.72 5.06
C THR A 80 -9.86 -5.09 5.01
N ASP A 81 -10.28 -5.96 4.09
CA ASP A 81 -9.73 -7.31 3.89
C ASP A 81 -8.79 -7.37 2.66
N ASN A 82 -8.88 -8.44 1.86
CA ASN A 82 -7.94 -8.72 0.76
C ASN A 82 -8.30 -7.97 -0.53
N GLY A 83 -7.27 -7.65 -1.31
CA GLY A 83 -7.43 -7.08 -2.65
C GLY A 83 -7.78 -5.60 -2.62
N GLN A 84 -6.82 -4.78 -2.21
CA GLN A 84 -6.98 -3.34 -2.03
C GLN A 84 -7.33 -2.63 -3.34
N ALA A 85 -6.71 -3.05 -4.45
CA ALA A 85 -7.16 -2.71 -5.79
C ALA A 85 -8.25 -3.67 -6.28
N ASN A 86 -7.93 -4.97 -6.36
CA ASN A 86 -8.85 -5.99 -6.82
C ASN A 86 -8.73 -7.29 -6.01
N TYR A 87 -9.87 -7.97 -5.90
CA TYR A 87 -9.98 -9.33 -5.40
C TYR A 87 -10.68 -10.17 -6.47
N ILE A 88 -9.97 -11.16 -7.01
CA ILE A 88 -10.46 -12.00 -8.09
C ILE A 88 -10.44 -13.46 -7.63
N SER A 89 -11.62 -14.10 -7.65
CA SER A 89 -11.75 -15.53 -7.40
C SER A 89 -12.21 -16.22 -8.67
N CYS A 90 -11.34 -17.07 -9.20
CA CYS A 90 -11.64 -17.86 -10.38
C CYS A 90 -12.46 -19.10 -10.01
N ILE A 91 -13.36 -19.52 -10.90
CA ILE A 91 -14.19 -20.72 -10.66
C ILE A 91 -13.38 -22.01 -10.59
N ASP A 92 -12.21 -22.06 -11.22
CA ASP A 92 -11.29 -23.19 -11.19
C ASP A 92 -9.84 -22.73 -11.51
N GLU A 93 -8.90 -23.66 -11.45
CA GLU A 93 -7.46 -23.43 -11.65
C GLU A 93 -7.07 -23.19 -13.12
N SER A 94 -7.93 -23.51 -14.09
CA SER A 94 -7.67 -23.37 -15.53
C SER A 94 -8.01 -21.99 -16.10
N VAL A 95 -8.85 -21.23 -15.38
CA VAL A 95 -9.29 -19.88 -15.74
C VAL A 95 -8.11 -18.94 -15.95
N GLN A 96 -8.10 -18.23 -17.07
CA GLN A 96 -7.06 -17.26 -17.40
C GLN A 96 -7.44 -15.86 -16.93
N VAL A 97 -6.50 -15.20 -16.25
CA VAL A 97 -6.57 -13.79 -15.86
C VAL A 97 -5.36 -13.06 -16.44
N ASN A 98 -5.61 -12.22 -17.43
CA ASN A 98 -4.57 -11.45 -18.11
C ASN A 98 -4.65 -9.99 -17.72
N ILE A 99 -3.58 -9.47 -17.13
CA ILE A 99 -3.47 -8.07 -16.70
C ILE A 99 -2.32 -7.45 -17.46
N SER A 100 -2.63 -6.41 -18.23
CA SER A 100 -1.66 -5.72 -19.08
C SER A 100 -1.73 -4.21 -18.88
N HIS A 101 -0.61 -3.51 -19.06
CA HIS A 101 -0.60 -2.05 -19.15
C HIS A 101 -1.32 -1.39 -17.95
N THR A 102 -1.06 -1.88 -16.74
CA THR A 102 -1.88 -1.57 -15.56
C THR A 102 -1.06 -0.81 -14.53
N THR A 103 -1.57 0.32 -14.07
CA THR A 103 -0.97 1.08 -12.96
C THR A 103 -1.77 0.88 -11.68
N ILE A 104 -1.07 0.60 -10.59
CA ILE A 104 -1.63 0.43 -9.25
C ILE A 104 -0.80 1.29 -8.31
N ALA A 105 -1.36 2.39 -7.85
CA ALA A 105 -0.63 3.38 -7.09
C ALA A 105 -1.40 3.78 -5.84
N LEU A 106 -0.68 3.88 -4.71
CA LEU A 106 -1.25 4.32 -3.43
C LEU A 106 -2.42 3.45 -2.95
N CYS A 107 -2.56 2.23 -3.50
CA CYS A 107 -3.55 1.28 -3.01
C CYS A 107 -3.05 0.73 -1.68
N SER A 108 -3.95 0.58 -0.72
CA SER A 108 -3.67 0.20 0.68
C SER A 108 -3.23 1.36 1.57
N GLU A 109 -4.01 1.62 2.63
CA GLU A 109 -3.60 2.46 3.74
C GLU A 109 -3.07 1.59 4.88
N TYR A 110 -2.07 2.09 5.62
CA TYR A 110 -1.61 1.45 6.85
C TYR A 110 -2.78 1.30 7.84
N LYS A 111 -3.35 0.09 7.95
CA LYS A 111 -4.35 -0.27 8.97
C LYS A 111 -3.87 -1.51 9.70
N ARG A 112 -3.62 -1.39 11.01
CA ARG A 112 -3.14 -2.49 11.84
C ARG A 112 -4.17 -3.61 11.92
N GLY A 113 -3.73 -4.85 11.71
CA GLY A 113 -4.45 -6.05 12.16
C GLY A 113 -5.29 -6.79 11.12
N MET A 114 -5.24 -6.43 9.84
CA MET A 114 -6.01 -7.07 8.77
C MET A 114 -5.11 -7.60 7.65
N ASN A 115 -5.52 -8.70 7.00
CA ASN A 115 -4.83 -9.23 5.81
C ASN A 115 -5.12 -8.31 4.64
N GLN A 116 -4.09 -7.63 4.14
CA GLN A 116 -4.23 -6.62 3.12
C GLN A 116 -3.27 -6.96 2.00
N ASN A 117 -3.80 -7.55 0.94
CA ASN A 117 -3.04 -7.78 -0.28
C ASN A 117 -3.35 -6.65 -1.27
N GLY A 118 -2.34 -6.08 -1.93
CA GLY A 118 -2.53 -5.04 -2.94
C GLY A 118 -3.49 -5.51 -4.05
N ASN A 119 -3.12 -6.61 -4.69
CA ASN A 119 -3.97 -7.42 -5.56
C ASN A 119 -4.08 -8.82 -5.00
N HIS A 120 -5.26 -9.41 -5.05
CA HIS A 120 -5.48 -10.77 -4.55
C HIS A 120 -6.17 -11.64 -5.59
N PHE A 121 -5.55 -12.78 -5.88
CA PHE A 121 -6.08 -13.78 -6.80
C PHE A 121 -6.26 -15.10 -6.07
N GLN A 122 -7.43 -15.70 -6.24
CA GLN A 122 -7.74 -17.02 -5.73
C GLN A 122 -8.12 -17.93 -6.89
N ASN A 123 -7.42 -19.07 -7.01
CA ASN A 123 -7.50 -19.97 -8.17
C ASN A 123 -7.09 -19.28 -9.50
N GLY A 124 -7.09 -20.06 -10.58
CA GLY A 124 -6.77 -19.61 -11.94
C GLY A 124 -5.27 -19.51 -12.26
N VAL A 125 -5.00 -19.12 -13.51
CA VAL A 125 -3.68 -18.81 -14.06
C VAL A 125 -3.59 -17.30 -14.31
N ILE A 126 -2.66 -16.64 -13.64
CA ILE A 126 -2.52 -15.19 -13.64
C ILE A 126 -1.27 -14.78 -14.42
N SER A 127 -1.44 -13.82 -15.33
CA SER A 127 -0.34 -13.19 -16.06
C SER A 127 -0.38 -11.66 -15.89
N PHE A 128 0.77 -11.08 -15.57
CA PHE A 128 1.00 -9.64 -15.55
C PHE A 128 2.03 -9.26 -16.60
N ASN A 129 1.68 -8.32 -17.47
CA ASN A 129 2.58 -7.71 -18.43
C ASN A 129 2.52 -6.19 -18.32
N GLU A 130 3.65 -5.50 -18.29
CA GLU A 130 3.67 -4.03 -18.28
C GLU A 130 2.84 -3.43 -17.13
N ALA A 131 3.00 -3.97 -15.92
CA ALA A 131 2.31 -3.49 -14.73
C ALA A 131 3.22 -2.58 -13.90
N ASN A 132 2.73 -1.41 -13.49
CA ASN A 132 3.43 -0.51 -12.57
C ASN A 132 2.71 -0.47 -11.23
N ILE A 133 3.28 -1.10 -10.21
CA ILE A 133 2.75 -1.16 -8.86
C ILE A 133 3.64 -0.30 -7.97
N SER A 134 3.07 0.74 -7.35
CA SER A 134 3.87 1.68 -6.57
C SER A 134 3.20 2.16 -5.30
N LYS A 135 4.02 2.39 -4.26
CA LYS A 135 3.59 3.00 -2.99
C LYS A 135 2.41 2.28 -2.34
N SER A 136 2.32 0.95 -2.54
CA SER A 136 1.34 0.12 -1.85
C SER A 136 1.86 -0.22 -0.47
N ILE A 137 1.08 0.06 0.57
CA ILE A 137 1.49 -0.12 1.97
C ILE A 137 0.50 -1.03 2.69
N THR A 138 0.92 -2.24 3.02
CA THR A 138 0.09 -3.24 3.69
C THR A 138 0.74 -3.72 4.99
N THR A 139 -0.05 -4.01 6.02
CA THR A 139 0.51 -4.45 7.33
C THR A 139 0.64 -5.97 7.45
N ARG A 140 -0.11 -6.72 6.64
CA ARG A 140 -0.08 -8.19 6.54
C ARG A 140 -0.33 -8.60 5.09
N GLY A 141 0.38 -9.61 4.60
CA GLY A 141 0.27 -10.10 3.23
C GLY A 141 1.23 -9.40 2.25
N ALA A 142 0.86 -9.40 0.97
CA ALA A 142 1.67 -8.86 -0.13
C ALA A 142 1.29 -7.42 -0.49
N ALA A 143 2.27 -6.52 -0.55
CA ALA A 143 2.01 -5.14 -0.98
C ALA A 143 1.58 -5.05 -2.45
N ALA A 144 2.13 -5.89 -3.33
CA ALA A 144 1.88 -5.82 -4.76
C ALA A 144 0.89 -6.89 -5.21
N ILE A 145 1.30 -8.16 -5.21
CA ILE A 145 0.50 -9.28 -5.73
C ILE A 145 0.52 -10.41 -4.72
N SER A 146 -0.65 -10.90 -4.35
CA SER A 146 -0.83 -12.14 -3.61
C SER A 146 -1.69 -13.09 -4.41
N THR A 147 -1.29 -14.36 -4.40
CA THR A 147 -2.08 -15.45 -4.95
C THR A 147 -2.33 -16.52 -3.90
N GLN A 148 -3.48 -17.18 -3.99
CA GLN A 148 -3.82 -18.34 -3.16
C GLN A 148 -4.40 -19.43 -4.06
N LYS A 149 -3.71 -20.57 -4.13
CA LYS A 149 -4.07 -21.69 -5.03
C LYS A 149 -4.15 -21.28 -6.51
N SER A 150 -3.46 -20.20 -6.89
CA SER A 150 -3.36 -19.76 -8.29
C SER A 150 -1.97 -20.06 -8.82
N SER A 151 -1.90 -20.25 -10.13
CA SER A 151 -0.65 -20.36 -10.87
C SER A 151 -0.29 -18.97 -11.39
N VAL A 152 0.90 -18.48 -11.11
CA VAL A 152 1.40 -17.25 -11.75
C VAL A 152 2.25 -17.68 -12.93
N SER A 153 1.73 -17.53 -14.15
CA SER A 153 2.43 -17.98 -15.35
C SER A 153 3.58 -17.06 -15.71
N LEU A 154 3.35 -15.74 -15.67
CA LEU A 154 4.33 -14.73 -16.06
C LEU A 154 4.08 -13.40 -15.35
N ILE A 155 5.14 -12.79 -14.85
CA ILE A 155 5.20 -11.37 -14.53
C ILE A 155 6.30 -10.77 -15.39
N SER A 156 5.96 -9.89 -16.32
CA SER A 156 6.94 -9.38 -17.29
C SER A 156 6.87 -7.87 -17.48
N TYR A 157 8.01 -7.27 -17.81
CA TYR A 157 8.13 -5.84 -18.13
C TYR A 157 7.46 -4.93 -17.08
N SER A 158 7.54 -5.30 -15.80
CA SER A 158 6.75 -4.67 -14.73
C SER A 158 7.64 -3.91 -13.75
N ASN A 159 7.11 -2.84 -13.16
CA ASN A 159 7.82 -2.01 -12.19
C ASN A 159 7.11 -2.11 -10.84
N ILE A 160 7.82 -2.56 -9.81
CA ILE A 160 7.31 -2.67 -8.45
C ILE A 160 8.20 -1.82 -7.55
N GLN A 161 7.67 -0.68 -7.11
CA GLN A 161 8.48 0.32 -6.42
C GLN A 161 7.84 0.92 -5.16
N ASP A 162 8.67 1.31 -4.20
CA ASP A 162 8.25 1.98 -2.96
C ASP A 162 7.15 1.24 -2.18
N CYS A 163 7.03 -0.08 -2.37
CA CYS A 163 6.02 -0.89 -1.70
C CYS A 163 6.51 -1.32 -0.31
N VAL A 164 5.61 -1.36 0.67
CA VAL A 164 5.95 -1.68 2.07
C VAL A 164 4.99 -2.72 2.65
N SER A 165 5.49 -3.90 3.04
CA SER A 165 4.67 -4.94 3.69
C SER A 165 5.49 -6.06 4.33
N ILE A 166 4.86 -7.15 4.78
CA ILE A 166 5.55 -8.40 5.12
C ILE A 166 6.19 -8.99 3.85
N SER A 167 5.46 -9.08 2.75
CA SER A 167 6.01 -9.50 1.45
C SER A 167 5.63 -8.51 0.36
N ILE A 168 6.40 -8.44 -0.71
CA ILE A 168 6.03 -7.63 -1.89
C ILE A 168 5.22 -8.48 -2.86
N LEU A 169 5.72 -9.68 -3.13
CA LEU A 169 5.02 -10.72 -3.89
C LEU A 169 4.82 -11.96 -3.00
N ASP A 170 3.61 -12.51 -3.02
CA ASP A 170 3.26 -13.68 -2.23
C ASP A 170 2.53 -14.74 -3.06
N PHE A 171 3.27 -15.76 -3.48
CA PHE A 171 2.79 -16.88 -4.29
C PHE A 171 2.70 -18.14 -3.44
N PHE A 172 1.92 -18.03 -2.36
CA PHE A 172 1.66 -19.14 -1.47
C PHE A 172 0.71 -20.15 -2.12
N PHE A 173 1.06 -21.44 -2.01
CA PHE A 173 0.32 -22.55 -2.60
C PHE A 173 0.14 -22.46 -4.12
N THR A 174 1.08 -21.85 -4.84
CA THR A 174 1.16 -21.93 -6.29
C THR A 174 1.66 -23.33 -6.69
N PRO A 175 0.87 -24.11 -7.46
CA PRO A 175 1.21 -25.49 -7.81
C PRO A 175 2.20 -25.61 -8.96
N HIS A 176 2.36 -24.54 -9.75
CA HIS A 176 3.23 -24.51 -10.93
C HIS A 176 4.42 -23.56 -10.75
N PRO A 177 5.51 -23.75 -11.51
CA PRO A 177 6.63 -22.83 -11.51
C PRO A 177 6.22 -21.40 -11.90
N VAL A 178 6.89 -20.41 -11.30
CA VAL A 178 6.63 -18.98 -11.56
C VAL A 178 7.78 -18.40 -12.38
N THR A 179 7.45 -17.60 -13.39
CA THR A 179 8.45 -16.82 -14.15
C THR A 179 8.24 -15.33 -13.93
N ILE A 180 9.29 -14.64 -13.49
CA ILE A 180 9.36 -13.18 -13.44
C ILE A 180 10.48 -12.74 -14.37
N ASP A 181 10.15 -11.90 -15.34
CA ASP A 181 11.04 -11.52 -16.43
C ASP A 181 11.07 -10.00 -16.62
N HIS A 182 12.22 -9.41 -16.95
CA HIS A 182 12.36 -7.97 -17.25
C HIS A 182 11.66 -7.04 -16.24
N THR A 183 11.68 -7.39 -14.95
CA THR A 183 10.91 -6.68 -13.91
C THR A 183 11.84 -5.90 -13.00
N ASN A 184 11.46 -4.66 -12.70
CA ASN A 184 12.17 -3.76 -11.79
C ASN A 184 11.56 -3.85 -10.39
N PHE A 185 12.41 -4.03 -9.39
CA PHE A 185 12.09 -3.95 -7.96
C PHE A 185 12.90 -2.81 -7.34
N ILE A 186 12.26 -1.69 -7.02
CA ILE A 186 12.97 -0.47 -6.62
C ILE A 186 12.47 0.04 -5.26
N ALA A 187 13.37 0.23 -4.29
CA ALA A 187 13.09 0.85 -3.00
C ALA A 187 11.94 0.20 -2.19
N ASN A 188 11.67 -1.09 -2.40
CA ASN A 188 10.67 -1.79 -1.61
C ASN A 188 11.21 -2.13 -0.22
N SER A 189 10.35 -2.19 0.79
CA SER A 189 10.76 -2.52 2.16
C SER A 189 9.86 -3.56 2.77
N ASN A 190 10.47 -4.61 3.36
CA ASN A 190 9.72 -5.50 4.23
C ASN A 190 9.73 -5.06 5.70
N THR A 191 8.67 -5.35 6.45
CA THR A 191 8.44 -4.79 7.80
C THR A 191 8.73 -5.76 8.95
N ALA A 192 8.90 -7.06 8.69
CA ALA A 192 8.88 -8.09 9.75
C ALA A 192 9.97 -9.17 9.63
N GLN A 193 11.19 -8.83 9.16
CA GLN A 193 12.26 -9.81 8.83
C GLN A 193 11.83 -10.88 7.80
N SER A 194 10.78 -10.56 7.07
CA SER A 194 10.16 -11.42 6.08
C SER A 194 10.88 -11.31 4.73
N ASN A 195 10.27 -11.85 3.69
CA ASN A 195 10.88 -11.98 2.38
C ASN A 195 10.29 -10.96 1.42
N LEU A 196 11.10 -10.41 0.52
CA LEU A 196 10.60 -9.62 -0.60
C LEU A 196 9.62 -10.47 -1.42
N LEU A 197 9.97 -11.74 -1.64
CA LEU A 197 9.23 -12.68 -2.44
C LEU A 197 8.97 -13.96 -1.64
N VAL A 198 7.71 -14.41 -1.61
CA VAL A 198 7.30 -15.66 -0.98
C VAL A 198 6.81 -16.60 -2.07
N PHE A 199 7.30 -17.84 -2.07
CA PHE A 199 7.01 -18.84 -3.11
C PHE A 199 6.74 -20.20 -2.48
N SER A 200 5.95 -21.03 -3.17
CA SER A 200 5.77 -22.46 -2.86
C SER A 200 6.21 -23.40 -3.99
N SER A 201 6.76 -22.86 -5.08
CA SER A 201 7.17 -23.59 -6.28
C SER A 201 8.45 -23.01 -6.86
N ASN A 202 9.09 -23.77 -7.75
CA ASN A 202 10.31 -23.32 -8.44
C ASN A 202 10.05 -21.99 -9.16
N THR A 203 10.94 -21.03 -8.96
CA THR A 203 10.78 -19.69 -9.52
C THR A 203 11.98 -19.30 -10.35
N VAL A 204 11.74 -18.77 -11.54
CA VAL A 204 12.76 -18.19 -12.42
C VAL A 204 12.63 -16.67 -12.38
N LEU A 205 13.73 -16.00 -12.06
CA LEU A 205 13.88 -14.55 -12.14
C LEU A 205 14.86 -14.25 -13.28
N SER A 206 14.37 -13.70 -14.40
CA SER A 206 15.17 -13.43 -15.60
C SER A 206 15.23 -11.94 -15.86
N SER A 207 16.43 -11.41 -16.16
CA SER A 207 16.63 -10.01 -16.56
C SER A 207 16.01 -8.99 -15.60
N CYS A 208 15.93 -9.32 -14.30
CA CYS A 208 15.31 -8.47 -13.29
C CYS A 208 16.32 -7.47 -12.72
N TYR A 209 15.83 -6.32 -12.28
CA TYR A 209 16.64 -5.24 -11.70
C TYR A 209 16.19 -4.95 -10.27
N PHE A 210 17.09 -5.08 -9.29
CA PHE A 210 16.80 -4.91 -7.87
C PHE A 210 17.62 -3.78 -7.28
N GLU A 211 17.00 -2.64 -6.96
CA GLU A 211 17.67 -1.47 -6.41
C GLU A 211 17.01 -0.99 -5.12
N ARG A 212 17.80 -0.67 -4.09
CA ARG A 212 17.42 -0.09 -2.80
C ARG A 212 16.35 -0.88 -2.03
N ASN A 213 16.19 -2.17 -2.32
CA ASN A 213 15.24 -3.00 -1.58
C ASN A 213 15.73 -3.25 -0.14
N LYS A 214 14.82 -3.36 0.83
CA LYS A 214 15.15 -3.69 2.21
C LYS A 214 14.59 -5.05 2.58
N GLY A 215 15.46 -5.92 3.08
CA GLY A 215 15.13 -7.27 3.54
C GLY A 215 15.80 -8.36 2.72
N TYR A 216 15.41 -9.62 2.95
CA TYR A 216 15.87 -10.78 2.19
C TYR A 216 15.05 -10.95 0.90
N LEU A 217 15.66 -11.49 -0.16
CA LEU A 217 14.93 -11.83 -1.39
C LEU A 217 13.85 -12.88 -1.09
N THR A 218 14.30 -14.01 -0.54
CA THR A 218 13.47 -15.10 -0.04
C THR A 218 14.01 -15.54 1.31
N GLY A 219 13.28 -16.40 2.00
CA GLY A 219 13.60 -16.90 3.33
C GLY A 219 13.52 -18.42 3.36
N PRO A 220 13.90 -19.05 4.47
CA PRO A 220 13.86 -20.50 4.60
C PRO A 220 12.44 -21.01 4.36
N SER A 221 12.29 -21.89 3.37
CA SER A 221 11.03 -22.60 3.12
C SER A 221 10.75 -23.52 4.32
N ALA A 222 9.56 -23.42 4.91
CA ALA A 222 9.08 -24.39 5.89
C ALA A 222 8.58 -25.71 5.25
N GLY A 223 8.73 -25.86 3.93
CA GLY A 223 8.22 -26.97 3.13
C GLY A 223 9.28 -27.60 2.23
N PRO A 224 8.88 -28.20 1.08
CA PRO A 224 9.81 -28.80 0.12
C PRO A 224 10.93 -27.82 -0.27
N THR A 225 12.07 -28.37 -0.71
CA THR A 225 13.19 -27.59 -1.23
C THR A 225 12.73 -26.83 -2.47
N ILE A 226 12.45 -25.54 -2.32
CA ILE A 226 12.08 -24.66 -3.42
C ILE A 226 13.37 -24.05 -3.96
N SER A 227 13.56 -24.14 -5.28
CA SER A 227 14.67 -23.45 -5.95
C SER A 227 14.20 -22.13 -6.55
N ILE A 228 15.03 -21.10 -6.36
CA ILE A 228 14.93 -19.85 -7.10
C ILE A 228 16.12 -19.79 -8.04
N PHE A 229 15.87 -19.66 -9.34
CA PHE A 229 16.89 -19.53 -10.35
C PHE A 229 16.90 -18.11 -10.91
N MET A 230 17.97 -17.37 -10.63
CA MET A 230 18.18 -16.04 -11.16
C MET A 230 19.07 -16.09 -12.39
N LYS A 231 18.68 -15.40 -13.46
CA LYS A 231 19.41 -15.34 -14.71
C LYS A 231 19.49 -13.91 -15.22
N ASP A 232 20.69 -13.46 -15.61
CA ASP A 232 20.93 -12.16 -16.24
C ASP A 232 20.39 -10.95 -15.42
N CYS A 233 20.33 -11.08 -14.09
CA CYS A 233 19.76 -10.06 -13.20
C CYS A 233 20.80 -9.06 -12.68
N TYR A 234 20.36 -7.85 -12.32
CA TYR A 234 21.16 -6.82 -11.64
C TYR A 234 20.63 -6.56 -10.23
N TYR A 235 21.51 -6.44 -9.23
CA TYR A 235 21.11 -6.22 -7.83
C TYR A 235 22.11 -5.37 -7.04
N ASP A 236 21.67 -4.54 -6.08
CA ASP A 236 22.55 -3.64 -5.31
C ASP A 236 22.87 -4.09 -3.87
N LEU A 237 22.48 -5.30 -3.44
CA LEU A 237 22.52 -5.69 -2.02
C LEU A 237 23.33 -6.94 -1.72
N ILE A 238 24.15 -6.85 -0.65
CA ILE A 238 24.87 -7.98 -0.04
C ILE A 238 23.90 -8.99 0.63
N LYS A 239 22.78 -8.51 1.20
CA LYS A 239 21.78 -9.37 1.89
C LYS A 239 20.89 -10.18 0.93
N PHE A 240 21.06 -9.98 -0.38
CA PHE A 240 20.33 -10.68 -1.43
C PHE A 240 20.77 -12.15 -1.58
N LEU A 241 22.02 -12.45 -1.20
CA LEU A 241 22.72 -13.71 -1.52
C LEU A 241 22.56 -14.84 -0.48
N ILE A 242 21.87 -14.62 0.65
CA ILE A 242 21.99 -15.49 1.83
C ILE A 242 20.69 -16.21 2.18
N SER A 243 20.05 -16.83 1.19
CA SER A 243 19.00 -17.82 1.44
C SER A 243 19.33 -19.11 0.70
N SER A 244 19.42 -20.22 1.44
CA SER A 244 19.57 -21.56 0.89
C SER A 244 18.54 -21.80 -0.21
N GLY A 245 18.97 -22.17 -1.42
CA GLY A 245 18.08 -22.49 -2.55
C GLY A 245 18.03 -21.47 -3.68
N VAL A 246 18.78 -20.35 -3.59
CA VAL A 246 18.95 -19.41 -4.71
C VAL A 246 20.16 -19.81 -5.56
N GLN A 247 19.93 -20.07 -6.83
CA GLN A 247 20.95 -20.29 -7.86
C GLN A 247 21.02 -19.07 -8.78
N THR A 248 22.21 -18.74 -9.27
CA THR A 248 22.43 -17.55 -10.11
C THR A 248 23.24 -17.89 -11.36
N GLU A 249 22.83 -17.37 -12.52
CA GLU A 249 23.55 -17.41 -13.80
C GLU A 249 23.69 -15.95 -14.31
N ASN A 250 24.91 -15.52 -14.63
CA ASN A 250 25.21 -14.19 -15.21
C ASN A 250 24.63 -12.98 -14.45
N CYS A 251 24.38 -13.09 -13.15
CA CYS A 251 23.84 -11.98 -12.35
C CYS A 251 24.96 -11.03 -11.90
N GLN A 252 24.73 -9.73 -11.95
CA GLN A 252 25.73 -8.69 -11.69
C GLN A 252 25.30 -7.74 -10.55
N LEU A 253 26.29 -7.24 -9.80
CA LEU A 253 26.04 -6.14 -8.87
C LEU A 253 25.75 -4.85 -9.66
N ILE A 254 24.80 -4.04 -9.17
CA ILE A 254 24.52 -2.71 -9.73
C ILE A 254 25.77 -1.84 -9.53
N GLY A 255 26.48 -1.58 -10.62
CA GLY A 255 27.55 -0.59 -10.72
C GLY A 255 27.05 0.71 -11.38
N GLU A 256 27.96 1.65 -11.64
CA GLU A 256 27.62 2.97 -12.21
C GLU A 256 26.89 2.95 -13.56
N HIS A 257 26.97 1.83 -14.29
CA HIS A 257 26.40 1.71 -15.65
C HIS A 257 25.12 0.86 -15.72
N ALA A 258 24.75 0.18 -14.64
CA ALA A 258 23.51 -0.59 -14.63
C ALA A 258 22.32 0.38 -14.61
N LYS A 259 21.37 0.18 -15.51
CA LYS A 259 20.14 0.98 -15.57
C LYS A 259 18.94 0.07 -15.34
N PRO A 260 17.88 0.57 -14.69
CA PRO A 260 16.62 -0.13 -14.63
C PRO A 260 16.14 -0.54 -16.03
N ASN A 261 15.42 -1.66 -16.12
CA ASN A 261 14.80 -2.05 -17.38
C ASN A 261 13.91 -0.93 -17.88
N THR A 262 14.00 -0.63 -19.18
CA THR A 262 13.13 0.37 -19.80
C THR A 262 11.75 -0.23 -19.94
N ILE A 263 10.89 0.10 -18.99
CA ILE A 263 9.48 -0.27 -18.99
C ILE A 263 8.68 0.91 -19.54
N GLY A 264 7.69 0.65 -20.40
CA GLY A 264 6.84 1.69 -20.97
C GLY A 264 6.33 2.65 -19.90
N LYS A 265 6.41 3.97 -20.15
CA LYS A 265 6.02 5.06 -19.23
C LYS A 265 4.52 5.16 -18.96
N GLN A 266 3.76 4.07 -19.02
CA GLN A 266 2.29 4.10 -18.93
C GLN A 266 1.73 4.53 -17.56
N GLY A 267 2.58 4.82 -16.57
CA GLY A 267 2.18 5.44 -15.30
C GLY A 267 1.65 6.87 -15.42
N ASP A 268 2.00 7.62 -16.48
CA ASP A 268 1.60 9.03 -16.60
C ASP A 268 0.09 9.22 -16.84
N ALA A 269 -0.61 8.20 -17.36
CA ALA A 269 -2.05 8.28 -17.64
C ALA A 269 -2.95 8.10 -16.39
N CYS A 270 -2.37 7.62 -15.28
CA CYS A 270 -3.05 7.35 -14.02
C CYS A 270 -2.93 8.54 -13.05
N ILE A 271 -1.89 9.36 -13.21
CA ILE A 271 -1.57 10.50 -12.37
C ILE A 271 -1.63 11.76 -13.26
N ASP A 272 -2.82 12.17 -13.65
CA ASP A 272 -3.00 13.58 -14.03
C ASP A 272 -2.98 14.36 -12.70
N GLU A 273 -1.88 15.06 -12.39
CA GLU A 273 -1.65 15.74 -11.10
C GLU A 273 -2.83 16.63 -10.65
N LYS A 274 -3.65 17.10 -11.60
CA LYS A 274 -4.88 17.84 -11.31
C LYS A 274 -5.91 17.03 -10.51
N SER A 275 -5.96 15.70 -10.70
CA SER A 275 -6.90 14.80 -10.01
C SER A 275 -6.50 14.55 -8.55
N LEU A 276 -5.21 14.51 -8.22
CA LEU A 276 -4.70 14.39 -6.85
C LEU A 276 -4.99 15.63 -6.00
N LYS A 277 -5.02 16.83 -6.61
CA LYS A 277 -5.35 18.07 -5.90
C LYS A 277 -6.83 18.13 -5.46
N LEU A 278 -7.73 17.35 -6.07
CA LEU A 278 -9.13 17.29 -5.65
C LEU A 278 -9.39 16.35 -4.48
N SER A 279 -8.54 15.33 -4.25
CA SER A 279 -8.71 14.39 -3.13
C SER A 279 -7.98 14.83 -1.86
N SER A 280 -7.04 15.77 -1.95
CA SER A 280 -6.46 16.42 -0.79
C SER A 280 -7.34 17.57 -0.30
N SER A 281 -8.64 17.33 -0.05
CA SER A 281 -9.26 18.05 1.07
C SER A 281 -8.53 17.52 2.30
N THR A 282 -7.42 18.17 2.65
CA THR A 282 -6.67 17.87 3.86
C THR A 282 -7.72 17.83 4.95
N ASN A 283 -7.93 16.66 5.52
CA ASN A 283 -8.95 16.48 6.55
C ASN A 283 -8.40 17.27 7.74
N TYR A 284 -8.72 18.57 7.82
CA TYR A 284 -8.22 19.46 8.86
C TYR A 284 -8.84 19.14 10.21
N LEU A 285 -9.80 18.21 10.26
CA LEU A 285 -10.51 17.82 11.47
C LEU A 285 -9.58 17.40 12.62
N PRO A 286 -8.51 16.60 12.44
CA PRO A 286 -7.57 16.29 13.53
C PRO A 286 -6.79 17.52 13.98
N TYR A 287 -6.41 18.41 13.05
CA TYR A 287 -5.74 19.67 13.37
C TYR A 287 -6.67 20.64 14.12
N LEU A 288 -7.93 20.75 13.70
CA LEU A 288 -8.96 21.55 14.36
C LEU A 288 -9.27 21.00 15.76
N LEU A 289 -9.38 19.68 15.92
CA LEU A 289 -9.56 19.04 17.23
C LEU A 289 -8.34 19.24 18.13
N TYR A 290 -7.13 19.16 17.57
CA TYR A 290 -5.89 19.43 18.30
C TYR A 290 -5.82 20.90 18.78
N LEU A 291 -6.12 21.86 17.89
CA LEU A 291 -6.18 23.28 18.22
C LEU A 291 -7.27 23.59 19.25
N ALA A 292 -8.45 22.97 19.13
CA ALA A 292 -9.53 23.08 20.11
C ALA A 292 -9.11 22.50 21.49
N GLY A 293 -8.35 21.40 21.49
CA GLY A 293 -7.75 20.83 22.69
C GLY A 293 -6.76 21.79 23.37
N ILE A 294 -5.84 22.38 22.59
CA ILE A 294 -4.89 23.40 23.10
C ILE A 294 -5.63 24.61 23.65
N ALA A 295 -6.61 25.14 22.93
CA ALA A 295 -7.40 26.29 23.37
C ALA A 295 -8.14 26.01 24.69
N SER A 296 -8.68 24.81 24.84
CA SER A 296 -9.34 24.37 26.08
C SER A 296 -8.36 24.30 27.27
N ILE A 297 -7.15 23.80 27.06
CA ILE A 297 -6.10 23.75 28.10
C ILE A 297 -5.68 25.17 28.51
N ILE A 298 -5.44 26.06 27.54
CA ILE A 298 -5.08 27.46 27.81
C ILE A 298 -6.19 28.16 28.59
N TYR A 299 -7.45 27.97 28.21
CA TYR A 299 -8.60 28.55 28.91
C TYR A 299 -8.65 28.10 30.38
N VAL A 300 -8.48 26.80 30.66
CA VAL A 300 -8.45 26.28 32.04
C VAL A 300 -7.29 26.87 32.85
N LEU A 301 -6.10 27.00 32.26
CA LEU A 301 -4.94 27.58 32.92
C LEU A 301 -5.16 29.07 33.26
N VAL A 302 -5.67 29.85 32.31
CA VAL A 302 -5.98 31.28 32.51
C VAL A 302 -7.05 31.45 33.58
N PHE A 303 -8.12 30.63 33.54
CA PHE A 303 -9.19 30.70 34.52
C PHE A 303 -8.71 30.33 35.93
N LYS A 304 -7.91 29.27 36.07
CA LYS A 304 -7.30 28.89 37.35
C LYS A 304 -6.33 29.94 37.87
N PHE A 305 -5.50 30.50 37.00
CA PHE A 305 -4.58 31.58 37.37
C PHE A 305 -5.35 32.82 37.85
N HIS A 306 -6.41 33.23 37.14
CA HIS A 306 -7.26 34.33 37.56
C HIS A 306 -7.93 34.07 38.92
N SER A 307 -8.41 32.85 39.15
CA SER A 307 -8.99 32.43 40.43
C SER A 307 -7.97 32.50 41.57
N ILE A 308 -6.71 32.09 41.33
CA ILE A 308 -5.61 32.19 42.30
C ILE A 308 -5.28 33.66 42.60
N VAL A 309 -5.20 34.52 41.57
CA VAL A 309 -4.93 35.96 41.75
C VAL A 309 -6.04 36.61 42.58
N LEU A 310 -7.31 36.31 42.30
CA LEU A 310 -8.44 36.79 43.09
C LEU A 310 -8.38 36.29 44.54
N LEU A 311 -7.98 35.04 44.78
CA LEU A 311 -7.80 34.49 46.12
C LEU A 311 -6.68 35.21 46.88
N LEU A 312 -5.54 35.44 46.22
CA LEU A 312 -4.39 36.14 46.80
C LEU A 312 -4.71 37.61 47.11
N SER A 313 -5.50 38.29 46.27
CA SER A 313 -5.93 39.67 46.53
C SER A 313 -6.85 39.83 47.74
N LYS A 314 -7.49 38.74 48.19
CA LYS A 314 -8.36 38.72 49.37
C LYS A 314 -7.64 38.37 50.66
N LEU A 315 -6.35 38.01 50.61
CA LEU A 315 -5.57 37.77 51.82
C LEU A 315 -5.30 39.11 52.53
N PRO A 316 -5.72 39.28 53.80
CA PRO A 316 -5.53 40.52 54.52
C PRO A 316 -4.04 40.85 54.65
N GLY A 317 -3.63 41.98 54.07
CA GLY A 317 -2.27 42.50 54.14
C GLY A 317 -1.86 42.70 55.59
N ARG A 318 -0.94 41.87 56.07
CA ARG A 318 -0.35 41.97 57.40
C ARG A 318 0.69 43.10 57.40
N THR A 319 0.23 44.35 57.43
CA THR A 319 1.11 45.51 57.62
C THR A 319 1.60 45.55 59.06
N ARG A 320 2.77 44.95 59.32
CA ARG A 320 3.57 45.20 60.52
C ARG A 320 4.52 46.37 60.22
N SER A 321 4.21 47.57 60.71
CA SER A 321 5.20 48.64 60.86
C SER A 321 5.55 48.79 62.34
N HIS A 322 6.66 48.18 62.76
CA HIS A 322 7.36 48.59 63.99
C HIS A 322 8.65 49.29 63.61
N THR A 323 8.55 50.59 63.37
CA THR A 323 9.67 51.52 63.31
C THR A 323 10.11 51.82 64.75
N ARG A 324 11.23 51.25 65.19
CA ARG A 324 11.89 51.60 66.46
C ARG A 324 13.03 52.58 66.14
N THR A 325 12.76 53.86 66.32
CA THR A 325 13.72 54.96 66.23
C THR A 325 14.72 54.89 67.39
N ARG A 326 16.03 54.92 67.08
CA ARG A 326 17.10 55.19 68.06
C ARG A 326 17.48 56.68 67.95
N PRO A 327 17.62 57.42 69.05
CA PRO A 327 18.09 58.80 69.02
C PRO A 327 19.62 58.85 68.87
N ILE A 328 20.07 59.80 68.05
CA ILE A 328 21.48 60.17 67.82
C ILE A 328 21.79 61.34 68.75
N THR A 329 22.83 61.20 69.56
CA THR A 329 23.43 62.27 70.39
C THR A 329 24.56 62.95 69.64
N HIS A 330 24.55 64.28 69.67
CA HIS A 330 25.59 65.25 69.30
C HIS A 330 25.47 66.38 70.35
N TYR A 331 26.48 67.03 70.95
CA TYR A 331 27.80 67.53 70.51
C TYR A 331 28.75 67.75 71.72
N HIS A 332 30.03 68.00 71.38
CA HIS A 332 31.17 68.50 72.16
C HIS A 332 30.94 69.80 72.98
N VAL A 333 31.57 69.87 74.18
CA VAL A 333 32.69 70.74 74.65
C VAL A 333 32.67 70.71 76.17
#